data_AF-A0A0M8UZF7-F1
#
_entry.id   AF-A0A0M8UZF7-F1
#
_cell.length_a   1.000
_cell.length_b   1.000
_cell.length_c   1.000
_cell.angle_alpha   90.00
_cell.angle_beta   90.00
_cell.angle_gamma   90.00
#
_symmetry.space_group_name_H-M   'P 1'
#
loop_
_entity.id
_entity.type
_entity.pdbx_description
1 polymer ?
#
loop_
_entity_poly.entity_id
_entity_poly.type
_entity_poly.pdbx_seq_one_letter_code
_entity_poly.pdbx_strand_id
1 'polypeptide(L)'
;MRTIMITGPGGSGRTTVAAATALAAARQGIRTLLLGTDPTDTLGAVLGAATGPAPVEIAPDLTAWRPDPAAGFRDDLTALQDHATAALDLLGAPRLEPEELTPLPGAAELATLRALRDAALAETHDLLVVDLPPVPHALALLALPEELRRYLRRLLPSERQAARALRPVLGRLAGVPMPADWLYETAGRLDLDLAAAAAVVADRDTTVRLVAEPTPAGSDAVHTAVLGLALRGLRPDGLIANRVFPDGHEEGWLAGRIAQQRKAVDEWGTPYDVHTVPHLGHDPRGADDLAALGVPGVGAGPARVEWPVGDRLAEDGVLVWHIPLPGAVREELDLVRRGDELVVSAGRFRRIVPLPSALRRCTVEGAALREGELRIRFAPDPGLWPAAR
;
A
#
# COMPACT_ATOMS: atom_id res chain seq x y z
N MET A 1 -4.78 14.68 -8.50
CA MET A 1 -5.74 14.15 -7.51
C MET A 1 -4.99 13.86 -6.22
N ARG A 2 -5.48 14.31 -5.06
CA ARG A 2 -4.94 13.97 -3.73
C ARG A 2 -5.45 12.60 -3.32
N THR A 3 -4.64 11.77 -2.65
CA THR A 3 -5.10 10.46 -2.15
C THR A 3 -4.81 10.28 -0.66
N ILE A 4 -5.81 9.94 0.15
CA ILE A 4 -5.67 9.62 1.57
C ILE A 4 -6.05 8.16 1.77
N MET A 5 -5.08 7.33 2.15
CA MET A 5 -5.28 5.92 2.42
C MET A 5 -5.38 5.69 3.93
N ILE A 6 -6.50 5.16 4.41
CA ILE A 6 -6.80 5.07 5.84
C ILE A 6 -6.67 3.62 6.28
N THR A 7 -5.76 3.35 7.22
CA THR A 7 -5.54 2.00 7.78
C THR A 7 -5.34 2.04 9.31
N GLY A 8 -5.24 0.87 9.94
CA GLY A 8 -5.25 0.69 11.40
C GLY A 8 -5.42 -0.78 11.79
N PRO A 9 -5.37 -1.15 13.09
CA PRO A 9 -5.71 -2.49 13.52
C PRO A 9 -7.18 -2.83 13.24
N GLY A 10 -7.50 -4.13 13.22
CA GLY A 10 -8.89 -4.58 13.06
C GLY A 10 -9.78 -4.01 14.16
N GLY A 11 -10.96 -3.51 13.79
CA GLY A 11 -11.93 -2.94 14.74
C GLY A 11 -11.67 -1.49 15.18
N SER A 12 -10.61 -0.82 14.71
CA SER A 12 -10.27 0.56 15.14
C SER A 12 -11.19 1.67 14.60
N GLY A 13 -12.21 1.32 13.80
CA GLY A 13 -13.16 2.28 13.22
C GLY A 13 -12.66 2.99 11.96
N ARG A 14 -11.75 2.38 11.20
CA ARG A 14 -11.15 2.92 9.98
C ARG A 14 -12.19 3.31 8.92
N THR A 15 -13.15 2.43 8.65
CA THR A 15 -14.27 2.66 7.72
C THR A 15 -15.08 3.89 8.12
N THR A 16 -15.34 4.05 9.41
CA THR A 16 -16.03 5.23 9.96
C THR A 16 -15.22 6.50 9.76
N VAL A 17 -13.92 6.46 10.07
CA VAL A 17 -13.02 7.61 9.85
C VAL A 17 -12.88 7.94 8.37
N ALA A 18 -12.86 6.94 7.47
CA ALA A 18 -12.79 7.13 6.03
C ALA A 18 -14.06 7.78 5.48
N ALA A 19 -15.22 7.30 5.89
CA ALA A 19 -16.51 7.91 5.55
C ALA A 19 -16.61 9.35 6.08
N ALA A 20 -16.22 9.60 7.33
CA ALA A 20 -16.21 10.94 7.91
C ALA A 20 -15.23 11.88 7.19
N THR A 21 -14.05 11.39 6.82
CA THR A 21 -13.03 12.17 6.10
C THR A 21 -13.55 12.57 4.71
N ALA A 22 -14.15 11.63 3.99
CA ALA A 22 -14.70 11.88 2.67
C ALA A 22 -15.91 12.83 2.71
N LEU A 23 -16.81 12.64 3.67
CA LEU A 23 -17.97 13.53 3.88
C LEU A 23 -17.54 14.95 4.27
N ALA A 24 -16.54 15.09 5.14
CA ALA A 24 -16.01 16.39 5.52
C ALA A 24 -15.39 17.14 4.33
N ALA A 25 -14.65 16.44 3.47
CA ALA A 25 -14.08 17.03 2.25
C ALA A 25 -15.17 17.42 1.23
N ALA A 26 -16.15 16.56 0.99
CA ALA A 26 -17.28 16.86 0.10
C ALA A 26 -18.09 18.07 0.57
N ARG A 27 -18.35 18.20 1.88
CA ARG A 27 -19.00 19.39 2.45
C ARG A 27 -18.20 20.69 2.30
N GLN A 28 -16.90 20.59 2.01
CA GLN A 28 -16.04 21.73 1.67
C GLN A 28 -15.99 22.00 0.15
N GLY A 29 -16.80 21.30 -0.65
CA GLY A 29 -16.86 21.42 -2.12
C GLY A 29 -15.74 20.69 -2.85
N ILE A 30 -15.06 19.75 -2.20
CA ILE A 30 -14.01 18.92 -2.83
C ILE A 30 -14.67 17.68 -3.44
N ARG A 31 -14.58 17.51 -4.77
CA ARG A 31 -15.10 16.32 -5.45
C ARG A 31 -14.35 15.08 -4.96
N THR A 32 -15.02 14.25 -4.18
CA THR A 32 -14.41 13.18 -3.40
C THR A 32 -14.94 11.82 -3.82
N LEU A 33 -14.02 10.90 -4.10
CA LEU A 33 -14.31 9.48 -4.27
C LEU A 33 -13.87 8.72 -3.01
N LEU A 34 -14.80 7.99 -2.41
CA LEU A 34 -14.56 7.08 -1.29
C LEU A 34 -14.52 5.63 -1.80
N LEU A 35 -13.34 5.03 -1.80
CA LEU A 35 -13.10 3.65 -2.22
C LEU A 35 -13.08 2.72 -1.01
N GLY A 36 -13.99 1.75 -0.97
CA GLY A 36 -14.02 0.68 0.04
C GLY A 36 -13.38 -0.61 -0.47
N THR A 37 -12.53 -1.23 0.34
CA THR A 37 -11.88 -2.51 0.00
C THR A 37 -12.51 -3.73 0.68
N ASP A 38 -13.43 -3.51 1.62
CA ASP A 38 -14.16 -4.57 2.32
C ASP A 38 -15.20 -5.20 1.38
N PRO A 39 -15.23 -6.54 1.18
CA PRO A 39 -16.27 -7.18 0.38
C PRO A 39 -17.68 -7.04 1.01
N THR A 40 -17.78 -6.83 2.32
CA THR A 40 -19.05 -6.57 3.00
C THR A 40 -19.40 -5.09 2.93
N ASP A 41 -20.70 -4.75 2.93
CA ASP A 41 -21.16 -3.34 2.79
C ASP A 41 -21.08 -2.57 4.12
N THR A 42 -19.96 -2.73 4.84
CA THR A 42 -19.66 -1.98 6.07
C THR A 42 -19.62 -0.47 5.79
N LEU A 43 -19.08 -0.09 4.63
CA LEU A 43 -19.06 1.28 4.16
C LEU A 43 -20.47 1.86 4.00
N GLY A 44 -21.37 1.14 3.33
CA GLY A 44 -22.75 1.58 3.14
C GLY A 44 -23.54 1.67 4.44
N ALA A 45 -23.32 0.73 5.37
CA ALA A 45 -23.92 0.77 6.70
C ALA A 45 -23.52 2.03 7.49
N VAL A 46 -22.26 2.46 7.38
CA VAL A 46 -21.75 3.69 8.01
C VAL A 46 -22.29 4.94 7.31
N LEU A 47 -22.35 4.95 5.97
CA LEU A 47 -22.87 6.08 5.20
C LEU A 47 -24.39 6.23 5.31
N GLY A 48 -25.11 5.18 5.68
CA GLY A 48 -26.56 5.14 5.66
C GLY A 48 -27.15 4.98 4.24
N ALA A 49 -26.35 4.54 3.28
CA ALA A 49 -26.72 4.33 1.89
C ALA A 49 -25.97 3.12 1.32
N ALA A 50 -26.62 2.30 0.50
CA ALA A 50 -26.00 1.10 -0.07
C ALA A 50 -24.84 1.48 -1.02
N THR A 51 -23.69 0.82 -0.88
CA THR A 51 -22.57 0.94 -1.84
C THR A 51 -22.51 -0.29 -2.72
N GLY A 52 -21.85 -0.19 -3.88
CA GLY A 52 -21.86 -1.28 -4.84
C GLY A 52 -20.67 -1.32 -5.79
N PRO A 53 -20.69 -2.30 -6.72
CA PRO A 53 -19.63 -2.56 -7.69
C PRO A 53 -19.41 -1.41 -8.68
N ALA A 54 -20.41 -0.54 -8.85
CA ALA A 54 -20.31 0.70 -9.60
C ALA A 54 -20.25 1.91 -8.63
N PRO A 55 -19.61 3.02 -9.02
CA PRO A 55 -19.64 4.26 -8.22
C PRO A 55 -21.07 4.77 -8.04
N VAL A 56 -21.41 5.16 -6.81
CA VAL A 56 -22.73 5.69 -6.40
C VAL A 56 -22.56 7.04 -5.73
N GLU A 57 -23.32 8.04 -6.16
CA GLU A 57 -23.37 9.34 -5.49
C GLU A 57 -24.12 9.21 -4.16
N ILE A 58 -23.45 9.56 -3.06
CA ILE A 58 -23.97 9.44 -1.69
C ILE A 58 -24.49 10.79 -1.19
N ALA A 59 -23.79 11.86 -1.56
CA ALA A 59 -24.12 13.24 -1.26
C ALA A 59 -23.49 14.14 -2.34
N PRO A 60 -23.86 15.44 -2.43
CA PRO A 60 -23.17 16.37 -3.31
C PRO A 60 -21.65 16.31 -3.10
N ASP A 61 -20.92 16.18 -4.21
CA ASP A 61 -19.45 16.04 -4.24
C ASP A 61 -18.89 14.78 -3.54
N LEU A 62 -19.72 13.81 -3.13
CA LEU A 62 -19.30 12.54 -2.54
C LEU A 62 -19.83 11.34 -3.34
N THR A 63 -18.90 10.64 -3.99
CA THR A 63 -19.17 9.36 -4.63
C THR A 63 -18.53 8.24 -3.81
N ALA A 64 -19.23 7.13 -3.58
CA ALA A 64 -18.67 5.93 -2.97
C ALA A 64 -18.59 4.79 -3.99
N TRP A 65 -17.52 3.99 -3.91
CA TRP A 65 -17.31 2.84 -4.78
C TRP A 65 -16.75 1.67 -3.98
N ARG A 66 -17.35 0.49 -4.17
CA ARG A 66 -16.89 -0.77 -3.57
C ARG A 66 -16.80 -1.84 -4.68
N PRO A 67 -15.63 -2.02 -5.29
CA PRO A 67 -15.45 -2.99 -6.37
C PRO A 67 -15.86 -4.40 -5.95
N ASP A 68 -16.54 -5.13 -6.84
CA ASP A 68 -16.80 -6.56 -6.63
C ASP A 68 -15.56 -7.38 -7.02
N PRO A 69 -14.89 -8.05 -6.06
CA PRO A 69 -13.72 -8.87 -6.34
C PRO A 69 -14.05 -10.09 -7.23
N ALA A 70 -15.28 -10.61 -7.15
CA ALA A 70 -15.70 -11.76 -7.93
C ALA A 70 -15.92 -11.39 -9.40
N ALA A 71 -16.55 -10.25 -9.69
CA ALA A 71 -16.73 -9.78 -11.06
C ALA A 71 -15.38 -9.62 -11.78
N GLY A 72 -14.44 -8.87 -11.20
CA GLY A 72 -13.14 -8.63 -11.83
C GLY A 72 -12.33 -9.91 -12.07
N PHE A 73 -12.38 -10.86 -11.12
CA PHE A 73 -11.71 -12.15 -11.27
C PHE A 73 -12.34 -13.01 -12.39
N ARG A 74 -13.67 -13.02 -12.49
CA ARG A 74 -14.40 -13.74 -13.54
C ARG A 74 -14.03 -13.21 -14.92
N ASP A 75 -14.01 -11.90 -15.08
CA ASP A 75 -13.68 -11.25 -16.35
C ASP A 75 -12.25 -11.61 -16.80
N ASP A 76 -11.28 -11.57 -15.89
CA ASP A 76 -9.89 -11.94 -16.20
C ASP A 76 -9.76 -13.40 -16.64
N LEU A 77 -10.42 -14.31 -15.92
CA LEU A 77 -10.29 -15.73 -16.16
C LEU A 77 -11.02 -16.14 -17.46
N THR A 78 -12.19 -15.56 -17.73
CA THR A 78 -12.86 -15.72 -19.03
C THR A 78 -11.98 -15.22 -20.17
N ALA A 79 -11.41 -14.02 -20.05
CA ALA A 79 -10.48 -13.50 -21.05
C ALA A 79 -9.25 -14.42 -21.23
N LEU A 80 -8.71 -14.98 -20.14
CA LEU A 80 -7.60 -15.92 -20.21
C LEU A 80 -7.97 -17.21 -20.96
N GLN A 81 -9.16 -17.76 -20.71
CA GLN A 81 -9.67 -18.95 -21.39
C GLN A 81 -9.84 -18.71 -22.89
N ASP A 82 -10.34 -17.53 -23.28
CA ASP A 82 -10.53 -17.17 -24.68
C ASP A 82 -9.19 -17.17 -25.44
N HIS A 83 -8.15 -16.55 -24.86
CA HIS A 83 -6.80 -16.56 -25.44
C HIS A 83 -6.13 -17.95 -25.43
N ALA A 84 -6.54 -18.83 -24.51
CA ALA A 84 -6.02 -20.18 -24.36
C ALA A 84 -6.84 -21.25 -25.11
N THR A 85 -7.88 -20.87 -25.86
CA THR A 85 -8.82 -21.79 -26.52
C THR A 85 -8.12 -22.94 -27.25
N ALA A 86 -7.18 -22.64 -28.14
CA ALA A 86 -6.46 -23.67 -28.90
C ALA A 86 -5.68 -24.66 -28.01
N ALA A 87 -5.15 -24.20 -26.86
CA ALA A 87 -4.45 -25.07 -25.93
C ALA A 87 -5.42 -25.91 -25.09
N LEU A 88 -6.55 -25.34 -24.68
CA LEU A 88 -7.61 -26.05 -23.96
C LEU A 88 -8.23 -27.16 -24.82
N ASP A 89 -8.51 -26.85 -26.10
CA ASP A 89 -9.04 -27.80 -27.08
C ASP A 89 -8.07 -28.98 -27.29
N LEU A 90 -6.76 -28.70 -27.39
CA LEU A 90 -5.72 -29.73 -27.52
C LEU A 90 -5.62 -30.64 -26.28
N LEU A 91 -5.89 -30.10 -25.10
CA LEU A 91 -5.86 -30.84 -23.82
C LEU A 91 -7.20 -31.51 -23.50
N GLY A 92 -8.26 -31.27 -24.30
CA GLY A 92 -9.62 -31.73 -24.02
C GLY A 92 -10.19 -31.15 -22.72
N ALA A 93 -9.68 -29.99 -22.28
CA ALA A 93 -10.12 -29.35 -21.04
C ALA A 93 -11.39 -28.53 -21.30
N PRO A 94 -12.50 -28.77 -20.57
CA PRO A 94 -13.70 -27.97 -20.71
C PRO A 94 -13.45 -26.54 -20.23
N ARG A 95 -14.09 -25.57 -20.87
CA ARG A 95 -14.14 -24.19 -20.38
C ARG A 95 -15.05 -24.10 -19.17
N LEU A 96 -14.68 -23.24 -18.22
CA LEU A 96 -15.47 -22.90 -17.05
C LEU A 96 -16.40 -21.76 -17.39
N GLU A 97 -17.69 -21.93 -17.07
CA GLU A 97 -18.69 -20.87 -17.17
C GLU A 97 -18.48 -19.83 -16.06
N PRO A 98 -18.81 -18.55 -16.28
CA PRO A 98 -18.62 -17.48 -15.28
C PRO A 98 -19.28 -17.78 -13.92
N GLU A 99 -20.39 -18.51 -13.90
CA GLU A 99 -21.12 -18.89 -12.68
C GLU A 99 -20.38 -19.95 -11.85
N GLU A 100 -19.47 -20.71 -12.46
CA GLU A 100 -18.64 -21.72 -11.78
C GLU A 100 -17.40 -21.10 -11.11
N LEU A 101 -17.09 -19.86 -11.46
CA LEU A 101 -15.88 -19.17 -11.04
C LEU A 101 -16.06 -18.48 -9.68
N THR A 102 -15.44 -19.07 -8.66
CA THR A 102 -15.32 -18.47 -7.33
C THR A 102 -14.03 -17.65 -7.24
N PRO A 103 -14.05 -16.41 -6.68
CA PRO A 103 -12.84 -15.62 -6.51
C PRO A 103 -11.80 -16.33 -5.66
N LEU A 104 -10.56 -16.34 -6.13
CA LEU A 104 -9.43 -16.88 -5.39
C LEU A 104 -8.93 -15.89 -4.32
N PRO A 105 -8.23 -16.39 -3.27
CA PRO A 105 -7.48 -15.52 -2.37
C PRO A 105 -6.56 -14.58 -3.17
N GLY A 106 -6.59 -13.29 -2.88
CA GLY A 106 -5.89 -12.26 -3.65
C GLY A 106 -6.77 -11.48 -4.64
N ALA A 107 -7.97 -11.97 -4.97
CA ALA A 107 -8.86 -11.30 -5.92
C ALA A 107 -9.33 -9.92 -5.43
N ALA A 108 -9.56 -9.76 -4.12
CA ALA A 108 -9.95 -8.48 -3.53
C ALA A 108 -8.84 -7.43 -3.61
N GLU A 109 -7.59 -7.85 -3.40
CA GLU A 109 -6.42 -7.00 -3.54
C GLU A 109 -6.25 -6.56 -4.99
N LEU A 110 -6.36 -7.47 -5.96
CA LEU A 110 -6.28 -7.13 -7.38
C LEU A 110 -7.41 -6.19 -7.83
N ALA A 111 -8.65 -6.43 -7.38
CA ALA A 111 -9.78 -5.56 -7.64
C ALA A 111 -9.55 -4.14 -7.07
N THR A 112 -8.99 -4.06 -5.87
CA THR A 112 -8.61 -2.78 -5.25
C THR A 112 -7.53 -2.06 -6.06
N LEU A 113 -6.49 -2.76 -6.52
CA LEU A 113 -5.44 -2.15 -7.34
C LEU A 113 -5.97 -1.62 -8.67
N ARG A 114 -6.90 -2.33 -9.31
CA ARG A 114 -7.60 -1.84 -10.51
C ARG A 114 -8.43 -0.61 -10.20
N ALA A 115 -9.17 -0.62 -9.11
CA ALA A 115 -9.97 0.52 -8.71
C ALA A 115 -9.13 1.76 -8.40
N LEU A 116 -7.97 1.61 -7.76
CA LEU A 116 -7.01 2.70 -7.54
C LEU A 116 -6.51 3.28 -8.87
N ARG A 117 -6.13 2.42 -9.82
CA ARG A 117 -5.73 2.83 -11.18
C ARG A 117 -6.87 3.58 -11.87
N ASP A 118 -8.07 3.00 -11.90
CA ASP A 118 -9.20 3.53 -12.64
C ASP A 118 -9.67 4.88 -12.06
N ALA A 119 -9.67 5.00 -10.73
CA ALA A 119 -9.94 6.27 -10.04
C ALA A 119 -8.93 7.35 -10.43
N ALA A 120 -7.64 7.00 -10.50
CA ALA A 120 -6.60 7.95 -10.87
C ALA A 120 -6.65 8.35 -12.35
N LEU A 121 -6.91 7.40 -13.26
CA LEU A 121 -7.00 7.66 -14.70
C LEU A 121 -8.26 8.42 -15.10
N ALA A 122 -9.36 8.28 -14.35
CA ALA A 122 -10.60 8.98 -14.66
C ALA A 122 -10.47 10.50 -14.52
N GLU A 123 -9.59 10.98 -13.62
CA GLU A 123 -9.39 12.42 -13.33
C GLU A 123 -10.68 13.21 -13.04
N THR A 124 -11.73 12.51 -12.57
CA THR A 124 -13.05 13.09 -12.31
C THR A 124 -13.19 13.66 -10.89
N HIS A 125 -12.30 13.27 -9.98
CA HIS A 125 -12.33 13.64 -8.57
C HIS A 125 -11.04 14.35 -8.16
N ASP A 126 -11.15 15.28 -7.23
CA ASP A 126 -10.02 16.04 -6.70
C ASP A 126 -9.35 15.29 -5.53
N LEU A 127 -10.14 14.52 -4.77
CA LEU A 127 -9.71 13.70 -3.63
C LEU A 127 -10.18 12.25 -3.78
N LEU A 128 -9.26 11.31 -3.53
CA LEU A 128 -9.54 9.89 -3.35
C LEU A 128 -9.28 9.51 -1.89
N VAL A 129 -10.31 9.06 -1.18
CA VAL A 129 -10.21 8.47 0.16
C VAL A 129 -10.33 6.96 0.04
N VAL A 130 -9.34 6.21 0.54
CA VAL A 130 -9.32 4.75 0.43
C VAL A 130 -9.43 4.14 1.82
N ASP A 131 -10.52 3.43 2.11
CA ASP A 131 -10.62 2.57 3.29
C ASP A 131 -9.89 1.27 3.01
N LEU A 132 -8.60 1.21 3.39
CA LEU A 132 -7.76 0.03 3.19
C LEU A 132 -8.23 -1.16 4.05
N PRO A 133 -7.60 -2.33 4.00
CA PRO A 133 -7.79 -3.35 5.05
C PRO A 133 -6.95 -3.03 6.31
N PRO A 134 -7.02 -3.87 7.37
CA PRO A 134 -6.15 -3.71 8.54
C PRO A 134 -4.65 -3.75 8.20
N VAL A 135 -3.83 -3.08 9.02
CA VAL A 135 -2.40 -2.79 8.76
C VAL A 135 -1.61 -3.91 8.06
N PRO A 136 -1.59 -5.17 8.53
CA PRO A 136 -0.81 -6.21 7.86
C PRO A 136 -1.22 -6.44 6.40
N HIS A 137 -2.52 -6.46 6.13
CA HIS A 137 -3.07 -6.64 4.78
C HIS A 137 -2.91 -5.36 3.96
N ALA A 138 -3.05 -4.19 4.57
CA ALA A 138 -2.83 -2.92 3.90
C ALA A 138 -1.39 -2.80 3.38
N LEU A 139 -0.40 -3.14 4.21
CA LEU A 139 1.00 -3.10 3.81
C LEU A 139 1.32 -4.10 2.69
N ALA A 140 0.71 -5.29 2.72
CA ALA A 140 0.81 -6.27 1.63
C ALA A 140 0.18 -5.74 0.33
N LEU A 141 -1.03 -5.17 0.40
CA LEU A 141 -1.70 -4.54 -0.74
C LEU A 141 -0.88 -3.41 -1.36
N LEU A 142 -0.28 -2.54 -0.55
CA LEU A 142 0.59 -1.45 -1.00
C LEU A 142 1.95 -1.93 -1.56
N ALA A 143 2.38 -3.14 -1.24
CA ALA A 143 3.57 -3.78 -1.81
C ALA A 143 3.29 -4.51 -3.12
N LEU A 144 2.06 -5.00 -3.27
CA LEU A 144 1.67 -5.95 -4.30
C LEU A 144 1.98 -5.48 -5.74
N PRO A 145 1.74 -4.21 -6.14
CA PRO A 145 2.04 -3.76 -7.50
C PRO A 145 3.53 -3.92 -7.86
N GLU A 146 4.44 -3.51 -6.98
CA GLU A 146 5.88 -3.59 -7.23
C GLU A 146 6.36 -5.05 -7.29
N GLU A 147 5.83 -5.89 -6.41
CA GLU A 147 6.19 -7.31 -6.33
C GLU A 147 5.70 -8.11 -7.54
N LEU A 148 4.43 -7.91 -7.96
CA LEU A 148 3.88 -8.58 -9.13
C LEU A 148 4.64 -8.19 -10.40
N ARG A 149 4.96 -6.91 -10.58
CA ARG A 149 5.78 -6.45 -11.72
C ARG A 149 7.17 -7.05 -11.72
N ARG A 150 7.80 -7.17 -10.55
CA ARG A 150 9.09 -7.85 -10.40
C ARG A 150 8.99 -9.30 -10.85
N TYR A 151 7.96 -10.03 -10.43
CA TYR A 151 7.77 -11.43 -10.85
C TYR A 151 7.47 -11.56 -12.34
N LEU A 152 6.60 -10.70 -12.89
CA LEU A 152 6.29 -10.67 -14.32
C LEU A 152 7.56 -10.47 -15.16
N ARG A 153 8.39 -9.47 -14.83
CA ARG A 153 9.65 -9.22 -15.54
C ARG A 153 10.66 -10.37 -15.43
N ARG A 154 10.66 -11.10 -14.31
CA ARG A 154 11.54 -12.26 -14.11
C ARG A 154 11.07 -13.49 -14.89
N LEU A 155 9.75 -13.72 -14.96
CA LEU A 155 9.16 -14.88 -15.64
C LEU A 155 9.09 -14.68 -17.16
N LEU A 156 8.81 -13.45 -17.60
CA LEU A 156 8.66 -13.07 -19.01
C LEU A 156 9.59 -11.89 -19.35
N PRO A 157 10.92 -12.10 -19.39
CA PRO A 157 11.89 -11.04 -19.66
C PRO A 157 11.74 -10.45 -21.07
N SER A 158 11.76 -9.12 -21.14
CA SER A 158 11.58 -8.34 -22.38
C SER A 158 12.71 -8.57 -23.41
N GLU A 159 13.89 -8.99 -22.98
CA GLU A 159 15.02 -9.33 -23.84
C GLU A 159 14.70 -10.55 -24.71
N ARG A 160 13.90 -11.49 -24.17
CA ARG A 160 13.40 -12.65 -24.94
C ARG A 160 12.30 -12.24 -25.94
N GLN A 161 11.61 -11.13 -25.69
CA GLN A 161 10.71 -10.52 -26.67
C GLN A 161 11.48 -9.90 -27.84
N ALA A 162 12.64 -9.26 -27.61
CA ALA A 162 13.47 -8.76 -28.71
C ALA A 162 14.08 -9.90 -29.55
N ALA A 163 14.41 -11.04 -28.93
CA ALA A 163 14.86 -12.25 -29.63
C ALA A 163 13.79 -12.88 -30.55
N ARG A 164 12.53 -12.39 -30.54
CA ARG A 164 11.45 -12.83 -31.44
C ARG A 164 11.73 -12.58 -32.91
N ALA A 165 12.51 -11.55 -33.26
CA ALA A 165 12.94 -11.32 -34.64
C ALA A 165 13.78 -12.49 -35.20
N LEU A 166 14.34 -13.33 -34.31
CA LEU A 166 15.16 -14.49 -34.64
C LEU A 166 14.40 -15.82 -34.49
N ARG A 167 13.06 -15.80 -34.31
CA ARG A 167 12.22 -16.98 -34.09
C ARG A 167 12.42 -18.12 -35.13
N PRO A 168 12.57 -17.87 -36.45
CA PRO A 168 12.81 -18.94 -37.43
C PRO A 168 14.17 -19.64 -37.28
N VAL A 169 15.11 -18.98 -36.59
CA VAL A 169 16.48 -19.45 -36.36
C VAL A 169 16.57 -20.15 -35.00
N LEU A 170 15.96 -19.58 -33.96
CA LEU A 170 15.98 -20.11 -32.59
C LEU A 170 15.13 -21.36 -32.42
N GLY A 171 13.99 -21.47 -33.11
CA GLY A 171 13.15 -22.67 -33.09
C GLY A 171 13.87 -23.94 -33.59
N ARG A 172 14.94 -23.79 -34.39
CA ARG A 172 15.77 -24.90 -34.89
C ARG A 172 16.99 -25.25 -34.03
N LEU A 173 17.45 -24.32 -33.18
CA LEU A 173 18.70 -24.46 -32.41
C LEU A 173 18.48 -24.66 -30.91
N ALA A 174 17.40 -24.15 -30.32
CA ALA A 174 17.28 -24.07 -28.87
C ALA A 174 16.41 -25.15 -28.22
N GLY A 175 15.53 -25.85 -28.95
CA GLY A 175 14.66 -26.89 -28.38
C GLY A 175 13.69 -26.43 -27.27
N VAL A 176 13.71 -25.14 -26.90
CA VAL A 176 12.83 -24.55 -25.89
C VAL A 176 11.59 -24.00 -26.59
N PRO A 177 10.38 -24.51 -26.29
CA PRO A 177 9.15 -23.93 -26.80
C PRO A 177 9.02 -22.49 -26.28
N MET A 178 8.96 -21.53 -27.19
CA MET A 178 8.73 -20.12 -26.84
C MET A 178 7.29 -19.92 -26.39
N PRO A 179 7.03 -19.11 -25.33
CA PRO A 179 5.68 -18.78 -24.93
C PRO A 179 4.87 -18.18 -26.09
N ALA A 180 3.56 -18.41 -26.10
CA ALA A 180 2.65 -17.84 -27.09
C ALA A 180 2.66 -16.30 -27.06
N ASP A 181 2.41 -15.66 -28.19
CA ASP A 181 2.54 -14.19 -28.32
C ASP A 181 1.57 -13.44 -27.39
N TRP A 182 0.36 -13.96 -27.24
CA TRP A 182 -0.66 -13.42 -26.34
C TRP A 182 -0.18 -13.35 -24.89
N LEU A 183 0.65 -14.29 -24.41
CA LEU A 183 1.16 -14.28 -23.03
C LEU A 183 1.98 -13.03 -22.75
N TYR A 184 2.77 -12.59 -23.73
CA TYR A 184 3.59 -11.41 -23.57
C TYR A 184 2.81 -10.11 -23.74
N GLU A 185 1.82 -10.08 -24.63
CA GLU A 185 0.92 -8.94 -24.75
C GLU A 185 0.12 -8.75 -23.46
N THR A 186 -0.44 -9.83 -22.92
CA THR A 186 -1.14 -9.84 -21.62
C THR A 186 -0.20 -9.41 -20.50
N ALA A 187 1.02 -9.96 -20.42
CA ALA A 187 2.00 -9.54 -19.42
C ALA A 187 2.38 -8.05 -19.54
N GLY A 188 2.49 -7.52 -20.76
CA GLY A 188 2.73 -6.11 -21.00
C GLY A 188 1.59 -5.21 -20.51
N ARG A 189 0.33 -5.59 -20.79
CA ARG A 189 -0.86 -4.88 -20.28
C ARG A 189 -0.89 -4.91 -18.75
N LEU A 190 -0.67 -6.08 -18.14
CA LEU A 190 -0.60 -6.23 -16.69
C LEU A 190 0.53 -5.42 -16.06
N ASP A 191 1.73 -5.36 -16.67
CA ASP A 191 2.82 -4.51 -16.13
C ASP A 191 2.43 -3.03 -16.16
N LEU A 192 1.77 -2.55 -17.22
CA LEU A 192 1.29 -1.18 -17.32
C LEU A 192 0.21 -0.88 -16.28
N ASP A 193 -0.76 -1.78 -16.10
CA ASP A 193 -1.82 -1.66 -15.10
C ASP A 193 -1.27 -1.57 -13.68
N LEU A 194 -0.36 -2.50 -13.34
CA LEU A 194 0.32 -2.52 -12.06
C LEU A 194 1.25 -1.30 -11.90
N ALA A 195 1.85 -0.80 -12.99
CA ALA A 195 2.68 0.40 -12.95
C ALA A 195 1.84 1.64 -12.60
N ALA A 196 0.65 1.76 -13.18
CA ALA A 196 -0.27 2.84 -12.87
C ALA A 196 -0.77 2.77 -11.42
N ALA A 197 -1.16 1.59 -10.93
CA ALA A 197 -1.52 1.42 -9.52
C ALA A 197 -0.34 1.72 -8.56
N ALA A 198 0.87 1.27 -8.91
CA ALA A 198 2.09 1.59 -8.15
C ALA A 198 2.37 3.10 -8.15
N ALA A 199 2.11 3.80 -9.26
CA ALA A 199 2.30 5.24 -9.37
C ALA A 199 1.36 6.02 -8.44
N VAL A 200 0.11 5.57 -8.25
CA VAL A 200 -0.82 6.17 -7.28
C VAL A 200 -0.28 6.02 -5.86
N VAL A 201 0.12 4.81 -5.46
CA VAL A 201 0.69 4.54 -4.13
C VAL A 201 1.97 5.35 -3.91
N ALA A 202 2.78 5.44 -4.95
CA ALA A 202 4.04 6.17 -4.96
C ALA A 202 3.89 7.61 -5.45
N ASP A 203 2.71 8.24 -5.40
CA ASP A 203 2.54 9.66 -5.70
C ASP A 203 2.92 10.51 -4.47
N ARG A 204 3.37 11.76 -4.68
CA ARG A 204 3.72 12.67 -3.57
C ARG A 204 2.49 13.20 -2.85
N ASP A 205 1.35 13.23 -3.54
CA ASP A 205 0.06 13.65 -3.02
C ASP A 205 -0.73 12.45 -2.44
N THR A 206 -0.08 11.30 -2.24
CA THR A 206 -0.64 10.13 -1.56
C THR A 206 -0.15 10.06 -0.11
N THR A 207 -1.08 10.02 0.85
CA THR A 207 -0.79 9.82 2.27
C THR A 207 -1.37 8.53 2.80
N VAL A 208 -0.78 8.04 3.88
CA VAL A 208 -1.42 7.07 4.76
C VAL A 208 -1.84 7.77 6.04
N ARG A 209 -3.05 7.54 6.51
CA ARG A 209 -3.54 7.99 7.81
C ARG A 209 -3.78 6.77 8.69
N LEU A 210 -3.22 6.77 9.89
CA LEU A 210 -3.40 5.68 10.84
C LEU A 210 -4.58 5.96 11.76
N VAL A 211 -5.36 4.93 12.08
CA VAL A 211 -6.48 4.99 13.01
C VAL A 211 -6.31 3.90 14.04
N ALA A 212 -6.22 4.25 15.32
CA ALA A 212 -6.08 3.29 16.41
C ALA A 212 -6.88 3.76 17.63
N GLU A 213 -7.34 2.82 18.45
CA GLU A 213 -7.85 3.15 19.78
C GLU A 213 -6.68 3.31 20.75
N PRO A 214 -6.66 4.34 21.61
CA PRO A 214 -5.57 4.58 22.55
C PRO A 214 -5.58 3.58 23.70
N THR A 215 -5.03 2.40 23.40
CA THR A 215 -4.93 1.22 24.26
C THR A 215 -3.56 0.59 24.04
N PRO A 216 -3.07 -0.29 24.94
CA PRO A 216 -1.79 -0.97 24.73
C PRO A 216 -1.70 -1.72 23.39
N ALA A 217 -2.75 -2.48 23.04
CA ALA A 217 -2.82 -3.19 21.77
C ALA A 217 -2.89 -2.22 20.56
N GLY A 218 -3.54 -1.06 20.74
CA GLY A 218 -3.53 0.01 19.75
C GLY A 218 -2.14 0.60 19.54
N SER A 219 -1.39 0.85 20.61
CA SER A 219 0.00 1.33 20.55
C SER A 219 0.90 0.32 19.83
N ASP A 220 0.82 -0.97 20.18
CA ASP A 220 1.58 -2.03 19.50
C ASP A 220 1.27 -2.08 17.99
N ALA A 221 0.00 -1.90 17.63
CA ALA A 221 -0.43 -1.84 16.23
C ALA A 221 0.10 -0.60 15.51
N VAL A 222 0.12 0.57 16.17
CA VAL A 222 0.71 1.81 15.63
C VAL A 222 2.21 1.62 15.39
N HIS A 223 2.95 1.09 16.36
CA HIS A 223 4.39 0.82 16.20
C HIS A 223 4.66 -0.14 15.02
N THR A 224 3.89 -1.22 14.93
CA THR A 224 3.97 -2.18 13.82
C THR A 224 3.66 -1.52 12.48
N ALA A 225 2.62 -0.69 12.42
CA ALA A 225 2.22 0.02 11.21
C ALA A 225 3.29 0.99 10.73
N VAL A 226 3.85 1.77 11.65
CA VAL A 226 4.86 2.79 11.36
C VAL A 226 6.15 2.16 10.83
N LEU A 227 6.62 1.08 11.44
CA LEU A 227 7.78 0.33 10.93
C LEU A 227 7.53 -0.19 9.50
N GLY A 228 6.36 -0.80 9.27
CA GLY A 228 6.00 -1.34 7.96
C GLY A 228 5.87 -0.26 6.89
N LEU A 229 5.24 0.88 7.21
CA LEU A 229 5.13 2.03 6.32
C LEU A 229 6.51 2.62 6.00
N ALA A 230 7.37 2.81 7.01
CA ALA A 230 8.72 3.34 6.83
C ALA A 230 9.57 2.43 5.92
N LEU A 231 9.48 1.10 6.09
CA LEU A 231 10.12 0.15 5.21
C LEU A 231 9.63 0.29 3.76
N ARG A 232 8.37 0.69 3.54
CA ARG A 232 7.79 0.96 2.22
C ARG A 232 8.08 2.39 1.70
N GLY A 233 8.80 3.21 2.45
CA GLY A 233 9.09 4.61 2.09
C GLY A 233 7.90 5.55 2.27
N LEU A 234 6.89 5.13 3.03
CA LEU A 234 5.68 5.86 3.35
C LEU A 234 5.77 6.39 4.78
N ARG A 235 5.19 7.56 5.03
CA ARG A 235 5.02 8.12 6.38
C ARG A 235 3.53 8.36 6.63
N PRO A 236 3.00 8.07 7.83
CA PRO A 236 1.66 8.49 8.16
C PRO A 236 1.56 10.02 8.21
N ASP A 237 0.51 10.59 7.63
CA ASP A 237 0.23 12.03 7.69
C ASP A 237 -0.31 12.48 9.04
N GLY A 238 -0.95 11.57 9.75
CA GLY A 238 -1.46 11.75 11.09
C GLY A 238 -1.91 10.43 11.69
N LEU A 239 -2.15 10.47 13.00
CA LEU A 239 -2.68 9.37 13.77
C LEU A 239 -4.01 9.78 14.41
N ILE A 240 -5.09 9.11 14.03
CA ILE A 240 -6.39 9.26 14.65
C ILE A 240 -6.48 8.37 15.88
N ALA A 241 -6.49 8.98 17.05
CA ALA A 241 -6.88 8.32 18.28
C ALA A 241 -8.41 8.24 18.31
N ASN A 242 -8.96 7.10 17.91
CA ASN A 242 -10.40 6.93 17.78
C ASN A 242 -11.04 6.48 19.10
N ARG A 243 -12.35 6.74 19.25
CA ARG A 243 -13.17 6.34 20.41
C ARG A 243 -12.60 6.83 21.74
N VAL A 244 -12.10 8.07 21.77
CA VAL A 244 -11.63 8.70 23.00
C VAL A 244 -12.83 9.12 23.83
N PHE A 245 -12.87 8.72 25.10
CA PHE A 245 -13.93 9.18 25.99
C PHE A 245 -13.78 10.69 26.24
N PRO A 246 -14.89 11.46 26.21
CA PRO A 246 -14.84 12.89 26.50
C PRO A 246 -14.39 13.16 27.93
N ASP A 247 -13.73 14.31 28.13
CA ASP A 247 -13.29 14.76 29.45
C ASP A 247 -14.49 15.00 30.40
N GLY A 248 -14.26 14.84 31.71
CA GLY A 248 -15.28 15.11 32.74
C GLY A 248 -15.97 13.86 33.33
N HIS A 249 -15.61 12.65 32.90
CA HIS A 249 -16.13 11.37 33.43
C HIS A 249 -15.06 10.54 34.15
N GLU A 250 -14.17 11.20 34.88
CA GLU A 250 -13.00 10.59 35.54
C GLU A 250 -13.33 9.81 36.82
N GLU A 251 -14.61 9.72 37.17
CA GLU A 251 -15.09 9.02 38.35
C GLU A 251 -15.79 7.70 37.97
N GLY A 252 -15.56 6.64 38.76
CA GLY A 252 -16.17 5.34 38.55
C GLY A 252 -15.36 4.39 37.66
N TRP A 253 -16.04 3.41 37.05
CA TRP A 253 -15.39 2.28 36.37
C TRP A 253 -14.62 2.66 35.09
N LEU A 254 -14.92 3.82 34.49
CA LEU A 254 -14.24 4.35 33.29
C LEU A 254 -12.92 5.06 33.59
N ALA A 255 -12.67 5.44 34.85
CA ALA A 255 -11.50 6.24 35.24
C ALA A 255 -10.18 5.62 34.75
N GLY A 256 -10.01 4.32 34.96
CA GLY A 256 -8.81 3.58 34.52
C GLY A 256 -8.66 3.54 33.00
N ARG A 257 -9.76 3.49 32.25
CA ARG A 257 -9.74 3.52 30.79
C ARG A 257 -9.41 4.90 30.26
N ILE A 258 -9.99 5.96 30.83
CA ILE A 258 -9.68 7.35 30.47
C ILE A 258 -8.20 7.66 30.74
N ALA A 259 -7.69 7.28 31.92
CA ALA A 259 -6.27 7.44 32.25
C ALA A 259 -5.35 6.69 31.28
N GLN A 260 -5.71 5.47 30.89
CA GLN A 260 -4.98 4.71 29.88
C GLN A 260 -5.01 5.38 28.50
N GLN A 261 -6.17 5.90 28.08
CA GLN A 261 -6.31 6.60 26.80
C GLN A 261 -5.46 7.86 26.76
N ARG A 262 -5.51 8.69 27.81
CA ARG A 262 -4.68 9.90 27.94
C ARG A 262 -3.19 9.57 27.84
N LYS A 263 -2.73 8.60 28.61
CA LYS A 263 -1.34 8.15 28.57
C LYS A 263 -0.91 7.72 27.16
N ALA A 264 -1.73 6.92 26.48
CA ALA A 264 -1.41 6.46 25.13
C ALA A 264 -1.40 7.61 24.11
N VAL A 265 -2.36 8.55 24.20
CA VAL A 265 -2.40 9.75 23.35
C VAL A 265 -1.17 10.64 23.58
N ASP A 266 -0.77 10.84 24.84
CA ASP A 266 0.42 11.62 25.20
C ASP A 266 1.70 10.97 24.64
N GLU A 267 1.83 9.65 24.78
CA GLU A 267 2.95 8.89 24.21
C GLU A 267 3.00 8.95 22.68
N TRP A 268 1.84 9.02 22.01
CA TRP A 268 1.77 9.16 20.56
C TRP A 268 2.10 10.57 20.06
N GLY A 269 1.79 11.61 20.86
CA GLY A 269 1.96 13.02 20.49
C GLY A 269 3.40 13.44 20.19
N THR A 270 4.37 12.59 20.52
CA THR A 270 5.77 12.71 20.06
C THR A 270 6.20 11.33 19.53
N PRO A 271 6.23 11.04 18.21
CA PRO A 271 6.50 11.97 17.10
C PRO A 271 5.36 12.21 16.11
N TYR A 272 4.11 11.81 16.41
CA TYR A 272 3.00 11.88 15.44
C TYR A 272 2.11 13.09 15.65
N ASP A 273 1.48 13.55 14.58
CA ASP A 273 0.36 14.50 14.66
C ASP A 273 -0.92 13.74 15.03
N VAL A 274 -1.27 13.76 16.31
CA VAL A 274 -2.36 12.97 16.89
C VAL A 274 -3.64 13.79 16.94
N HIS A 275 -4.71 13.25 16.36
CA HIS A 275 -6.04 13.83 16.41
C HIS A 275 -6.98 12.89 17.15
N THR A 276 -7.61 13.39 18.21
CA THR A 276 -8.57 12.61 19.00
C THR A 276 -9.96 12.71 18.39
N VAL A 277 -10.60 11.56 18.16
CA VAL A 277 -11.99 11.44 17.74
C VAL A 277 -12.81 10.88 18.90
N PRO A 278 -13.90 11.55 19.30
CA PRO A 278 -14.65 11.17 20.48
C PRO A 278 -15.44 9.87 20.28
N HIS A 279 -15.67 9.15 21.38
CA HIS A 279 -16.66 8.08 21.43
C HIS A 279 -18.07 8.68 21.51
N LEU A 280 -18.91 8.49 20.48
CA LEU A 280 -20.26 9.09 20.43
C LEU A 280 -21.27 8.48 21.42
N GLY A 281 -20.98 7.28 21.93
CA GLY A 281 -21.87 6.54 22.84
C GLY A 281 -22.70 5.47 22.14
N HIS A 282 -22.69 5.48 20.80
CA HIS A 282 -23.33 4.53 19.91
C HIS A 282 -22.47 4.34 18.65
N ASP A 283 -22.84 3.36 17.82
CA ASP A 283 -22.19 3.14 16.53
C ASP A 283 -22.55 4.26 15.54
N PRO A 284 -21.56 5.02 15.02
CA PRO A 284 -21.83 6.14 14.11
C PRO A 284 -22.49 5.68 12.82
N ARG A 285 -23.63 6.27 12.46
CA ARG A 285 -24.34 6.02 11.20
C ARG A 285 -24.91 7.28 10.57
N GLY A 286 -24.70 7.44 9.28
CA GLY A 286 -25.23 8.54 8.50
C GLY A 286 -24.47 9.86 8.71
N ALA A 287 -24.92 10.88 7.98
CA ALA A 287 -24.14 12.10 7.79
C ALA A 287 -23.99 12.97 9.05
N ASP A 288 -24.91 12.87 10.01
CA ASP A 288 -24.89 13.66 11.25
C ASP A 288 -23.87 13.10 12.25
N ASP A 289 -23.90 11.79 12.50
CA ASP A 289 -22.92 11.11 13.35
C ASP A 289 -21.51 11.26 12.78
N LEU A 290 -21.34 11.10 11.46
CA LEU A 290 -20.05 11.29 10.80
C LEU A 290 -19.53 12.72 10.92
N ALA A 291 -20.42 13.72 10.96
CA ALA A 291 -20.05 15.11 11.24
C ALA A 291 -19.55 15.27 12.69
N ALA A 292 -20.26 14.66 13.63
CA ALA A 292 -20.00 14.78 15.07
C ALA A 292 -18.63 14.20 15.49
N LEU A 293 -18.06 13.30 14.68
CA LEU A 293 -16.72 12.75 14.91
C LEU A 293 -15.60 13.80 14.78
N GLY A 294 -15.80 14.89 14.06
CA GLY A 294 -14.83 15.98 13.97
C GLY A 294 -13.46 15.57 13.44
N VAL A 295 -13.42 14.65 12.46
CA VAL A 295 -12.16 14.17 11.87
C VAL A 295 -11.35 15.31 11.23
N PRO A 296 -10.01 15.24 11.24
CA PRO A 296 -9.20 16.27 10.61
C PRO A 296 -9.43 16.30 9.10
N GLY A 297 -9.44 17.52 8.55
CA GLY A 297 -9.58 17.76 7.13
C GLY A 297 -8.44 17.19 6.28
N VAL A 298 -8.46 17.55 5.00
CA VAL A 298 -7.40 17.23 4.05
C VAL A 298 -6.16 18.06 4.41
N GLY A 299 -5.24 17.45 5.16
CA GLY A 299 -4.00 18.10 5.59
C GLY A 299 -3.02 18.33 4.43
N ALA A 300 -2.04 19.23 4.65
CA ALA A 300 -0.95 19.47 3.72
C ALA A 300 -0.16 18.17 3.44
N GLY A 301 0.28 18.01 2.19
CA GLY A 301 0.88 16.78 1.67
C GLY A 301 2.08 16.27 2.50
N PRO A 302 2.33 14.96 2.52
CA PRO A 302 3.33 14.35 3.38
C PRO A 302 4.75 14.63 2.89
N ALA A 303 5.68 14.70 3.84
CA ALA A 303 7.08 14.44 3.55
C ALA A 303 7.27 12.92 3.43
N ARG A 304 7.69 12.42 2.25
CA ARG A 304 8.09 11.02 2.09
C ARG A 304 9.24 10.67 3.03
N VAL A 305 9.38 9.38 3.32
CA VAL A 305 10.60 8.87 3.96
C VAL A 305 11.64 8.67 2.86
N GLU A 306 12.54 9.64 2.72
CA GLU A 306 13.70 9.50 1.85
C GLU A 306 14.71 8.53 2.45
N TRP A 307 15.39 7.78 1.59
CA TRP A 307 16.49 6.90 1.98
C TRP A 307 17.80 7.47 1.39
N PRO A 308 18.34 8.56 1.96
CA PRO A 308 19.44 9.29 1.35
C PRO A 308 20.75 8.51 1.42
N VAL A 309 21.63 8.76 0.45
CA VAL A 309 23.01 8.28 0.47
C VAL A 309 23.91 9.43 0.89
N GLY A 310 24.49 9.32 2.07
CA GLY A 310 25.51 10.24 2.55
C GLY A 310 26.86 9.91 1.92
N ASP A 311 27.53 10.94 1.40
CA ASP A 311 28.91 10.83 0.91
C ASP A 311 29.88 11.08 2.05
N ARG A 312 30.66 10.05 2.41
CA ARG A 312 31.73 10.13 3.41
C ARG A 312 33.05 9.60 2.85
N LEU A 313 33.23 9.68 1.53
CA LEU A 313 34.42 9.16 0.85
C LEU A 313 35.70 9.86 1.31
N ALA A 314 35.65 11.17 1.55
CA ALA A 314 36.80 11.96 1.98
C ALA A 314 37.23 11.69 3.44
N GLU A 315 36.27 11.29 4.29
CA GLU A 315 36.50 11.08 5.73
C GLU A 315 36.84 9.62 6.03
N ASP A 316 35.97 8.71 5.57
CA ASP A 316 35.94 7.31 5.98
C ASP A 316 36.11 6.36 4.78
N GLY A 317 36.26 6.87 3.55
CA GLY A 317 36.37 6.07 2.34
C GLY A 317 35.08 5.35 1.93
N VAL A 318 33.93 5.72 2.48
CA VAL A 318 32.65 5.02 2.26
C VAL A 318 31.49 5.93 1.86
N LEU A 319 30.49 5.33 1.24
CA LEU A 319 29.13 5.87 1.13
C LEU A 319 28.25 5.23 2.22
N VAL A 320 27.33 5.99 2.79
CA VAL A 320 26.41 5.49 3.83
C VAL A 320 24.98 5.61 3.34
N TRP A 321 24.27 4.50 3.24
CA TRP A 321 22.84 4.51 2.94
C TRP A 321 22.02 4.56 4.23
N HIS A 322 21.21 5.60 4.36
CA HIS A 322 20.38 5.87 5.53
C HIS A 322 18.95 5.41 5.26
N ILE A 323 18.45 4.48 6.08
CA ILE A 323 17.12 3.90 5.96
C ILE A 323 16.38 4.06 7.29
N PRO A 324 15.44 5.01 7.41
CA PRO A 324 14.64 5.16 8.63
C PRO A 324 13.73 3.94 8.85
N LEU A 325 13.91 3.27 9.99
CA LEU A 325 13.14 2.11 10.44
C LEU A 325 12.75 2.32 11.94
N PRO A 326 11.90 3.31 12.24
CA PRO A 326 11.45 3.59 13.60
C PRO A 326 10.84 2.34 14.24
N GLY A 327 11.30 2.02 15.45
CA GLY A 327 10.85 0.85 16.19
C GLY A 327 11.43 -0.49 15.72
N ALA A 328 12.35 -0.51 14.76
CA ALA A 328 13.04 -1.75 14.39
C ALA A 328 13.89 -2.29 15.56
N VAL A 329 13.91 -3.61 15.69
CA VAL A 329 14.73 -4.35 16.64
C VAL A 329 15.84 -5.06 15.88
N ARG A 330 17.08 -4.97 16.37
CA ARG A 330 18.27 -5.47 15.67
C ARG A 330 18.19 -6.97 15.38
N GLU A 331 17.68 -7.74 16.34
CA GLU A 331 17.54 -9.19 16.26
C GLU A 331 16.51 -9.64 15.21
N GLU A 332 15.64 -8.72 14.78
CA GLU A 332 14.62 -8.95 13.75
C GLU A 332 14.99 -8.31 12.39
N LEU A 333 16.19 -7.76 12.27
CA LEU A 333 16.70 -7.20 11.02
C LEU A 333 17.52 -8.23 10.25
N ASP A 334 17.19 -8.41 8.97
CA ASP A 334 17.95 -9.22 8.03
C ASP A 334 18.18 -8.44 6.73
N LEU A 335 19.41 -8.52 6.22
CA LEU A 335 19.88 -7.78 5.04
C LEU A 335 20.55 -8.73 4.06
N VAL A 336 20.00 -8.84 2.86
CA VAL A 336 20.56 -9.69 1.81
C VAL A 336 20.73 -8.87 0.54
N ARG A 337 21.98 -8.66 0.12
CA ARG A 337 22.27 -8.09 -1.20
C ARG A 337 22.23 -9.19 -2.27
N ARG A 338 21.54 -8.92 -3.38
CA ARG A 338 21.58 -9.75 -4.59
C ARG A 338 21.77 -8.87 -5.82
N GLY A 339 22.99 -8.85 -6.35
CA GLY A 339 23.35 -7.96 -7.47
C GLY A 339 23.15 -6.49 -7.09
N ASP A 340 22.31 -5.81 -7.87
CA ASP A 340 21.96 -4.40 -7.72
C ASP A 340 20.74 -4.17 -6.82
N GLU A 341 20.38 -5.15 -5.99
CA GLU A 341 19.23 -5.06 -5.09
C GLU A 341 19.61 -5.39 -3.66
N LEU A 342 18.90 -4.76 -2.73
CA LEU A 342 18.95 -5.05 -1.31
C LEU A 342 17.58 -5.56 -0.86
N VAL A 343 17.57 -6.75 -0.26
CA VAL A 343 16.45 -7.25 0.51
C VAL A 343 16.62 -6.75 1.94
N VAL A 344 15.66 -5.98 2.42
CA VAL A 344 15.59 -5.50 3.80
C VAL A 344 14.39 -6.17 4.47
N SER A 345 14.66 -6.92 5.52
CA SER A 345 13.64 -7.50 6.39
C SER A 345 13.71 -6.84 7.76
N ALA A 346 12.55 -6.43 8.30
CA ALA A 346 12.41 -5.85 9.64
C ALA A 346 11.16 -6.44 10.31
N GLY A 347 11.37 -7.32 11.28
CA GLY A 347 10.29 -8.10 11.88
C GLY A 347 9.60 -8.96 10.83
N ARG A 348 8.29 -8.78 10.69
CA ARG A 348 7.48 -9.50 9.69
C ARG A 348 7.53 -8.87 8.29
N PHE A 349 8.09 -7.67 8.17
CA PHE A 349 8.06 -6.92 6.92
C PHE A 349 9.30 -7.20 6.10
N ARG A 350 9.12 -7.28 4.79
CA ARG A 350 10.20 -7.51 3.84
C ARG A 350 9.99 -6.63 2.63
N ARG A 351 11.05 -5.97 2.17
CA ARG A 351 11.05 -5.20 0.94
C ARG A 351 12.33 -5.47 0.16
N ILE A 352 12.19 -5.58 -1.16
CA ILE A 352 13.32 -5.61 -2.07
C ILE A 352 13.40 -4.25 -2.75
N VAL A 353 14.53 -3.58 -2.61
CA VAL A 353 14.77 -2.26 -3.19
C VAL A 353 15.97 -2.29 -4.14
N PRO A 354 15.91 -1.58 -5.27
CA PRO A 354 17.09 -1.39 -6.10
C PRO A 354 18.10 -0.50 -5.38
N LEU A 355 19.38 -0.78 -5.55
CA LEU A 355 20.44 0.07 -5.05
C LEU A 355 20.43 1.42 -5.80
N PRO A 356 20.54 2.54 -5.06
CA PRO A 356 20.91 3.83 -5.62
C PRO A 356 22.12 3.69 -6.54
N SER A 357 22.14 4.45 -7.64
CA SER A 357 23.16 4.32 -8.69
C SER A 357 24.59 4.40 -8.15
N ALA A 358 24.84 5.28 -7.17
CA ALA A 358 26.14 5.42 -6.51
C ALA A 358 26.62 4.16 -5.78
N LEU A 359 25.69 3.32 -5.30
CA LEU A 359 26.00 2.13 -4.48
C LEU A 359 26.19 0.85 -5.31
N ARG A 360 25.79 0.84 -6.58
CA ARG A 360 25.87 -0.36 -7.45
C ARG A 360 27.30 -0.84 -7.66
N ARG A 361 28.26 0.10 -7.69
CA ARG A 361 29.70 -0.16 -7.87
C ARG A 361 30.48 -0.24 -6.54
N CYS A 362 29.77 -0.41 -5.43
CA CYS A 362 30.38 -0.56 -4.12
C CYS A 362 30.22 -2.00 -3.61
N THR A 363 31.00 -2.39 -2.61
CA THR A 363 30.81 -3.58 -1.78
C THR A 363 30.21 -3.18 -0.41
N VAL A 364 29.49 -4.08 0.25
CA VAL A 364 28.93 -3.79 1.59
C VAL A 364 30.03 -4.02 2.63
N GLU A 365 30.35 -3.01 3.43
CA GLU A 365 31.35 -3.09 4.49
C GLU A 365 30.72 -3.48 5.83
N GLY A 366 29.51 -3.00 6.10
CA GLY A 366 28.78 -3.32 7.32
C GLY A 366 27.45 -2.59 7.41
N ALA A 367 26.64 -2.94 8.41
CA ALA A 367 25.38 -2.29 8.69
C ALA A 367 25.19 -2.12 10.21
N ALA A 368 24.56 -1.02 10.61
CA ALA A 368 24.25 -0.74 12.00
C ALA A 368 22.88 -0.07 12.14
N LEU A 369 22.10 -0.49 13.14
CA LEU A 369 20.87 0.18 13.54
C LEU A 369 21.15 1.10 14.73
N ARG A 370 20.83 2.39 14.62
CA ARG A 370 20.98 3.39 15.68
C ARG A 370 19.74 4.30 15.68
N GLU A 371 19.10 4.45 16.84
CA GLU A 371 17.99 5.41 17.03
C GLU A 371 16.85 5.27 15.99
N GLY A 372 16.53 4.04 15.58
CA GLY A 372 15.51 3.79 14.56
C GLY A 372 15.94 4.11 13.13
N GLU A 373 17.25 4.24 12.88
CA GLU A 373 17.83 4.42 11.55
C GLU A 373 18.84 3.30 11.25
N LEU A 374 18.62 2.60 10.15
CA LEU A 374 19.55 1.62 9.60
C LEU A 374 20.57 2.32 8.69
N ARG A 375 21.84 2.23 9.04
CA ARG A 375 22.96 2.77 8.28
C ARG A 375 23.76 1.64 7.66
N ILE A 376 23.81 1.59 6.34
CA ILE A 376 24.57 0.57 5.59
C ILE A 376 25.78 1.25 4.96
N ARG A 377 26.97 0.78 5.30
CA ARG A 377 28.25 1.30 4.78
C ARG A 377 28.64 0.56 3.52
N PHE A 378 29.02 1.32 2.50
CA PHE A 378 29.41 0.85 1.19
C PHE A 378 30.80 1.38 0.83
N ALA A 379 31.75 0.49 0.56
CA ALA A 379 33.08 0.85 0.10
C ALA A 379 33.14 0.76 -1.44
N PRO A 380 33.68 1.77 -2.15
CA PRO A 380 33.91 1.69 -3.60
C PRO A 380 34.68 0.44 -4.00
N ASP A 381 34.20 -0.31 -4.99
CA ASP A 381 34.94 -1.45 -5.55
C ASP A 381 36.07 -0.92 -6.47
N PRO A 382 37.36 -1.14 -6.14
CA PRO A 382 38.48 -0.64 -6.94
C PRO A 382 38.46 -1.14 -8.39
N GLY A 383 37.84 -2.28 -8.68
CA GLY A 383 37.74 -2.84 -10.02
C GLY A 383 36.64 -2.22 -10.89
N LEU A 384 35.68 -1.51 -10.29
CA LEU A 384 34.51 -0.93 -10.95
C LEU A 384 34.42 0.59 -10.79
N TRP A 385 35.13 1.16 -9.80
CA TRP A 385 35.09 2.59 -9.51
C TRP A 385 35.93 3.38 -10.51
N PRO A 386 35.49 4.57 -10.95
CA PRO A 386 36.29 5.41 -11.82
C PRO A 386 37.60 5.77 -11.13
N ALA A 387 38.74 5.43 -11.74
CA ALA A 387 40.03 5.93 -11.28
C ALA A 387 40.03 7.46 -11.41
N ALA A 388 40.45 8.17 -10.36
CA ALA A 388 40.73 9.59 -10.45
C ALA A 388 41.82 9.78 -11.52
N ARG A 389 41.46 10.46 -12.62
CA ARG A 389 42.40 10.83 -13.68
C ARG A 389 43.22 12.04 -13.27
#